data_AF-A0A2M7VC48-F1
#
_entry.id   AF-A0A2M7VC48-F1
#
_cell.length_a   1.000
_cell.length_b   1.000
_cell.length_c   1.000
_cell.angle_alpha   90.00
_cell.angle_beta   90.00
_cell.angle_gamma   90.00
#
_symmetry.space_group_name_H-M   'P 1'
#
loop_
_entity.id
_entity.type
_entity.pdbx_description
1 polymer ?
#
loop_
_entity_poly.entity_id
_entity_poly.type
_entity_poly.pdbx_seq_one_letter_code
_entity_poly.pdbx_strand_id
1 'polypeptide(L)'
;MSYNLLNKNDLEKFKKNHPKQYKYDFEGGSYLSLHGLDLSPIPGIEVAKLNKIATLMRELIFATVEGSHSGHPGGSSSKVEQFLGLTLGGALA
;
A
#
# COMPACT_ATOMS: atom_id res chain seq x y z
N MET A 1 -7.83 -5.51 17.49
CA MET A 1 -9.11 -4.83 17.18
C MET A 1 -8.85 -4.05 15.92
N SER A 2 -9.54 -4.38 14.85
CA SER A 2 -9.30 -3.82 13.53
C SER A 2 -10.02 -2.48 13.39
N TYR A 3 -9.32 -1.43 12.93
CA TYR A 3 -9.91 -0.09 12.78
C TYR A 3 -10.37 0.15 11.34
N ASN A 4 -11.57 0.68 11.15
CA ASN A 4 -12.01 1.24 9.86
C ASN A 4 -11.78 2.77 9.84
N LEU A 5 -10.68 3.21 9.25
CA LEU A 5 -10.30 4.62 9.21
C LEU A 5 -11.21 5.49 8.32
N LEU A 6 -12.07 4.88 7.49
CA LEU A 6 -13.08 5.59 6.71
C LEU A 6 -14.28 5.99 7.57
N ASN A 7 -14.46 5.35 8.73
CA ASN A 7 -15.48 5.70 9.69
C ASN A 7 -14.94 6.74 10.69
N LYS A 8 -15.65 7.87 10.84
CA LYS A 8 -15.23 8.95 11.75
C LYS A 8 -15.04 8.50 13.19
N ASN A 9 -15.90 7.63 13.71
CA ASN A 9 -15.83 7.18 15.10
C ASN A 9 -14.61 6.29 15.33
N ASP A 10 -14.30 5.41 14.37
CA ASP A 10 -13.14 4.53 14.48
C ASP A 10 -11.83 5.25 14.20
N LEU A 11 -11.85 6.29 13.36
CA LEU A 11 -10.73 7.20 13.16
C LEU A 11 -10.37 7.94 14.46
N GLU A 12 -11.35 8.46 15.21
CA GLU A 12 -11.10 9.14 16.49
C GLU A 12 -10.56 8.16 17.55
N LYS A 13 -11.09 6.93 17.61
CA LYS A 13 -10.52 5.86 18.46
C LYS A 13 -9.07 5.55 18.07
N PHE A 14 -8.79 5.47 16.77
CA PHE A 14 -7.45 5.21 16.26
C PHE A 14 -6.47 6.32 16.68
N LYS A 15 -6.82 7.60 16.47
CA LYS A 15 -6.00 8.75 16.89
C LYS A 15 -5.66 8.73 18.37
N LYS A 16 -6.63 8.37 19.22
CA LYS A 16 -6.45 8.27 20.67
C LYS A 16 -5.49 7.14 21.07
N ASN A 17 -5.60 5.99 20.40
CA ASN A 17 -4.83 4.79 20.74
C ASN A 17 -3.43 4.77 20.09
N HIS A 18 -3.21 5.56 19.03
CA HIS A 18 -1.99 5.54 18.22
C HIS A 18 -1.37 6.95 18.03
N PRO A 19 -1.06 7.69 19.11
CA PRO A 19 -0.63 9.10 19.02
C PRO A 19 0.72 9.29 18.31
N LYS A 20 1.59 8.27 18.27
CA LYS A 20 2.87 8.34 17.54
C LYS A 20 2.72 8.16 16.03
N GLN A 21 1.62 7.57 15.56
CA GLN A 21 1.35 7.29 14.14
C GLN A 21 0.48 8.39 13.50
N TYR A 22 -0.03 9.31 14.31
CA TYR A 22 -0.81 10.46 13.87
C TYR A 22 -0.18 11.75 14.41
N LYS A 23 0.52 12.49 13.55
CA LYS A 23 1.06 13.82 13.89
C LYS A 23 0.30 14.87 13.08
N TYR A 24 -0.43 15.74 13.78
CA TYR A 24 -1.03 16.91 13.17
C TYR A 24 0.02 18.02 13.15
N ASP A 25 0.51 18.38 11.97
CA ASP A 25 1.44 19.50 11.80
C ASP A 25 0.72 20.64 11.05
N PHE A 26 0.62 21.80 11.70
CA PHE A 26 -0.25 22.90 11.27
C PHE A 26 0.27 23.59 9.99
N GLU A 27 1.52 23.34 9.57
CA GLU A 27 2.16 24.00 8.42
C GLU A 27 2.19 23.15 7.13
N GLY A 28 1.87 21.85 7.16
CA GLY A 28 2.05 20.95 6.00
C GLY A 28 0.97 19.89 5.76
N GLY A 29 -0.08 19.85 6.59
CA GLY A 29 -1.09 18.80 6.58
C GLY A 29 -0.81 17.70 7.62
N SER A 30 -1.78 16.81 7.81
CA SER A 30 -1.68 15.73 8.79
C SER A 30 -0.84 14.56 8.28
N TYR A 31 0.16 14.12 9.05
CA TYR A 31 0.89 12.88 8.79
C TYR A 31 0.15 11.70 9.41
N LEU A 32 -0.19 10.72 8.58
CA LEU A 32 -0.82 9.45 8.97
C LEU A 32 0.05 8.29 8.48
N SER A 33 0.64 7.54 9.40
CA SER A 33 1.37 6.30 9.09
C SER A 33 0.46 5.10 9.30
N LEU A 34 0.25 4.32 8.23
CA LEU A 34 -0.53 3.07 8.27
C LEU A 34 0.32 1.82 8.53
N HIS A 35 1.64 1.98 8.63
CA HIS A 35 2.57 0.85 8.73
C HIS A 35 2.39 0.06 10.03
N GLY A 36 2.34 -1.27 9.89
CA GLY A 36 2.26 -2.21 11.03
C GLY A 36 0.91 -2.22 11.75
N LEU A 37 -0.12 -1.61 11.17
CA LEU A 37 -1.47 -1.58 11.74
C LEU A 37 -2.28 -2.80 11.33
N ASP A 38 -3.03 -3.34 12.29
CA ASP A 38 -4.09 -4.33 12.07
C ASP A 38 -5.34 -3.61 11.56
N LEU A 39 -5.44 -3.42 10.23
CA LEU A 39 -6.52 -2.67 9.57
C LEU A 39 -7.59 -3.60 9.01
N SER A 40 -8.84 -3.12 9.01
CA SER A 40 -9.97 -3.91 8.53
C SER A 40 -9.85 -4.07 7.00
N PRO A 41 -10.07 -5.29 6.46
CA PRO A 41 -10.04 -5.50 5.03
C PRO A 41 -11.17 -4.73 4.34
N ILE A 42 -10.89 -4.25 3.13
CA ILE A 42 -11.91 -3.60 2.29
C ILE A 42 -12.76 -4.70 1.64
N PRO A 43 -14.11 -4.66 1.78
CA PRO A 43 -14.98 -5.63 1.14
C PRO A 43 -14.75 -5.73 -0.37
N GLY A 44 -14.67 -6.95 -0.89
CA GLY A 44 -14.39 -7.21 -2.32
C GLY A 44 -12.92 -7.18 -2.72
N ILE A 45 -12.01 -6.78 -1.83
CA ILE A 45 -10.56 -6.78 -2.10
C ILE A 45 -9.90 -8.04 -1.52
N GLU A 46 -9.43 -8.91 -2.40
CA GLU A 46 -8.70 -10.13 -2.01
C GLU A 46 -7.21 -9.85 -1.83
N VAL A 47 -6.84 -9.31 -0.67
CA VAL A 47 -5.46 -8.89 -0.34
C VAL A 47 -4.43 -10.00 -0.58
N ALA A 48 -4.74 -11.25 -0.21
CA ALA A 48 -3.84 -12.38 -0.42
C ALA A 48 -3.53 -12.64 -1.91
N LYS A 49 -4.53 -12.50 -2.79
CA LYS A 49 -4.35 -12.65 -4.24
C LYS A 49 -3.54 -11.50 -4.81
N LEU A 50 -3.84 -10.26 -4.40
CA LEU A 50 -3.07 -9.08 -4.83
C LEU A 50 -1.61 -9.19 -4.42
N ASN A 51 -1.33 -9.63 -3.18
CA ASN A 51 0.03 -9.87 -2.71
C ASN A 51 0.75 -10.92 -3.57
N LYS A 52 0.07 -12.02 -3.91
CA LYS A 52 0.64 -13.06 -4.77
C LYS A 52 1.00 -12.51 -6.15
N ILE A 53 0.11 -11.75 -6.78
CA ILE A 53 0.36 -11.14 -8.10
C ILE A 53 1.50 -10.12 -8.02
N ALA A 54 1.55 -9.31 -6.96
CA ALA A 54 2.62 -8.35 -6.75
C ALA A 54 3.99 -9.03 -6.61
N THR A 55 4.06 -10.14 -5.88
CA THR A 55 5.28 -10.95 -5.76
C THR A 55 5.72 -11.49 -7.11
N LEU A 56 4.83 -12.14 -7.86
CA LEU A 56 5.14 -12.69 -9.20
C LEU A 56 5.61 -11.60 -10.17
N MET A 57 5.00 -10.42 -10.14
CA MET A 57 5.42 -9.29 -10.98
C MET A 57 6.84 -8.81 -10.61
N ARG A 58 7.19 -8.76 -9.32
CA ARG A 58 8.57 -8.44 -8.91
C ARG A 58 9.55 -9.49 -9.36
N GLU A 59 9.24 -10.77 -9.16
CA GLU A 59 10.09 -11.87 -9.62
C GLU A 59 10.35 -11.77 -11.13
N LEU A 60 9.32 -11.47 -11.93
CA LEU A 60 9.45 -11.25 -13.36
C LEU A 60 10.35 -10.05 -13.69
N ILE A 61 10.19 -8.91 -12.99
CA ILE A 61 11.04 -7.73 -13.16
C ILE A 61 12.51 -8.09 -12.92
N PHE A 62 12.81 -8.78 -11.82
CA PHE A 62 14.18 -9.17 -11.48
C PHE A 62 14.73 -10.18 -12.48
N ALA A 63 13.96 -11.21 -12.84
CA ALA A 63 14.37 -12.20 -13.83
C ALA A 63 14.67 -11.55 -15.20
N THR A 64 13.87 -10.56 -15.60
CA THR A 64 14.07 -9.83 -16.87
C THR A 64 15.35 -9.02 -16.86
N VAL A 65 15.60 -8.25 -15.78
CA VAL A 65 16.82 -7.44 -15.66
C VAL A 65 18.06 -8.33 -15.56
N GLU A 66 17.97 -9.44 -14.83
CA GLU A 66 19.07 -10.40 -14.74
C GLU A 66 19.36 -11.03 -16.11
N GLY A 67 18.31 -11.51 -16.81
CA GLY A 67 18.46 -12.13 -18.12
C GLY A 67 18.95 -11.19 -19.23
N SER A 68 18.67 -9.88 -19.12
CA SER A 68 19.19 -8.88 -20.06
C SER A 68 20.55 -8.31 -19.66
N HIS A 69 21.02 -8.58 -18.43
CA HIS A 69 22.14 -7.91 -17.78
C HIS A 69 22.07 -6.37 -17.85
N SER A 70 20.86 -5.80 -17.91
CA SER A 70 20.65 -4.38 -18.14
C SER A 70 19.32 -3.89 -17.56
N GLY A 71 19.38 -2.80 -16.80
CA GLY A 71 18.23 -2.15 -16.18
C GLY A 71 18.39 -1.97 -14.67
N HIS A 72 17.45 -1.21 -14.08
CA HIS A 72 17.42 -0.92 -12.63
C HIS A 72 16.11 -1.43 -12.03
N PRO A 73 16.10 -2.61 -11.37
CA PRO A 73 14.86 -3.25 -10.94
C PRO A 73 14.25 -2.56 -9.71
N GLY A 74 15.03 -1.76 -8.96
CA GLY A 74 14.54 -1.08 -7.75
C GLY A 74 13.42 -0.06 -8.02
N GLY A 75 13.48 0.64 -9.16
CA GLY A 75 12.45 1.62 -9.52
C GLY A 75 11.10 0.99 -9.86
N SER A 76 11.11 -0.08 -10.66
CA SER A 76 9.89 -0.78 -11.07
C SER A 76 9.33 -1.69 -9.97
N SER A 77 10.19 -2.44 -9.26
CA SER A 77 9.77 -3.36 -8.20
C SER A 77 9.12 -2.68 -6.99
N SER A 78 9.52 -1.43 -6.69
CA SER A 78 8.95 -0.63 -5.59
C SER A 78 7.57 -0.04 -5.90
N LYS A 79 7.11 -0.10 -7.15
CA LYS A 79 5.85 0.50 -7.61
C LYS A 79 4.81 -0.53 -8.05
N VAL A 80 5.05 -1.82 -7.83
CA VAL A 80 4.19 -2.90 -8.33
C VAL A 80 2.75 -2.78 -7.79
N GLU A 81 2.56 -2.53 -6.50
CA GLU A 81 1.21 -2.35 -5.94
C GLU A 81 0.49 -1.14 -6.52
N GLN A 82 1.21 -0.02 -6.70
CA GLN A 82 0.66 1.18 -7.31
C GLN A 82 0.23 0.91 -8.75
N PHE A 83 1.10 0.23 -9.53
CA PHE A 83 0.81 -0.15 -10.90
C PHE A 83 -0.41 -1.08 -10.98
N LEU A 84 -0.45 -2.15 -10.18
CA LEU A 84 -1.58 -3.07 -10.14
C LEU A 84 -2.89 -2.37 -9.75
N GLY A 85 -2.84 -1.49 -8.75
CA GLY A 85 -4.02 -0.73 -8.31
C GLY A 85 -4.56 0.19 -9.41
N LEU A 86 -3.67 0.88 -10.13
CA LEU A 86 -4.06 1.76 -11.24
C LEU A 86 -4.61 0.96 -12.43
N THR A 87 -3.96 -0.14 -12.82
CA THR A 87 -4.38 -0.98 -13.95
C THR A 87 -5.70 -1.70 -13.67
N LEU A 88 -5.80 -2.40 -12.54
CA LEU A 88 -7.02 -3.14 -12.18
C LEU A 88 -8.18 -2.20 -11.81
N GLY A 89 -7.86 -0.98 -11.36
CA GLY A 89 -8.83 0.09 -11.11
C GLY A 89 -9.26 0.85 -12.37
N GLY A 90 -8.71 0.53 -13.54
CA GLY A 90 -9.04 1.18 -14.82
C GLY A 90 -8.50 2.60 -14.99
N ALA A 91 -7.58 3.04 -14.12
CA ALA A 91 -6.89 4.33 -14.26
C ALA A 91 -5.77 4.28 -15.31
N LEU A 92 -5.23 3.09 -15.57
CA LEU A 92 -4.33 2.81 -16.69
C LEU A 92 -5.01 1.82 -17.64
N ALA A 93 -5.03 2.16 -18.92
CA ALA A 93 -5.62 1.37 -20.00
C ALA A 93 -4.70 0.24 -20.46
#